data_AF-A0A4Y2QSU5-F1
#
_entry.id   AF-A0A4Y2QSU5-F1
#
_cell.length_a   1.000
_cell.length_b   1.000
_cell.length_c   1.000
_cell.angle_alpha   90.00
_cell.angle_beta   90.00
_cell.angle_gamma   90.00
#
_symmetry.space_group_name_H-M   'P 1'
#
loop_
_entity.id
_entity.type
_entity.pdbx_description
1 polymer ?
#
loop_
_entity_poly.entity_id
_entity_poly.type
_entity_poly.pdbx_seq_one_letter_code
_entity_poly.pdbx_strand_id
1 'polypeptide(L)'
;MDKKTSEFFVSLPSNASMGYFPHNIPSLYRTKLSTPIEFHGDWEVGLAEICLPRTWFNIGEHNNQYSILFEKEETVIRDSHAYKIKITYKTDEPIENFWMEINRKISDFLGPLDRIKFSVIENGVHLEMLEDYEILITPDEADKFLYMLHLPNERTLIKISSDFRFRPSQKSPVEIMFTVIDKTPLNIDEHSIPLSKTDGGAIPKRNRFVFDSINKTISIMGLQKFVNFNYDVNENEVTIKVENHVELHIESATFLRKLHLREATVIKEATSFKVNPDIMIDRFEKIVLKVKNYPTDVIYKKEFKNIFLKTGLYTNASDLFKSFDHVTLIPLHNLKVALDVPLGFEIRLSRGLADMLGFEKTDFESGYYESKYVLDLNASITEIFVYCNIVESHPVGDSVSPLLRIIPCINEKEEQIVKQYERPLYFPLRKKRVECVEIALRTSTGEIITFTTGKT
;
A
#
# COMPACT_ATOMS: atom_id res chain seq x y z
N MET A 1 -61.27 0.38 -16.31
CA MET A 1 -62.03 1.50 -15.70
C MET A 1 -63.19 1.87 -16.61
N ASP A 2 -64.39 2.05 -16.06
CA ASP A 2 -65.58 2.49 -16.81
C ASP A 2 -65.45 3.95 -17.25
N LYS A 3 -66.11 4.30 -18.36
CA LYS A 3 -66.15 5.62 -19.01
C LYS A 3 -66.62 6.76 -18.06
N LYS A 4 -65.79 7.23 -17.12
CA LYS A 4 -65.94 8.53 -16.42
C LYS A 4 -64.75 8.95 -15.55
N THR A 5 -63.52 8.68 -15.97
CA THR A 5 -62.34 9.34 -15.39
C THR A 5 -61.40 9.69 -16.54
N SER A 6 -61.40 10.97 -16.94
CA SER A 6 -60.53 11.51 -17.99
C SER A 6 -59.11 11.80 -17.49
N GLU A 7 -58.87 11.67 -16.17
CA GLU A 7 -57.59 11.86 -15.51
C GLU A 7 -57.62 11.14 -14.14
N PHE A 8 -56.45 10.74 -13.64
CA PHE A 8 -56.29 10.19 -12.28
C PHE A 8 -54.85 10.41 -11.79
N PHE A 9 -54.65 10.29 -10.47
CA PHE A 9 -53.34 10.45 -9.84
C PHE A 9 -52.84 9.14 -9.24
N VAL A 10 -51.52 8.95 -9.28
CA VAL A 10 -50.82 7.83 -8.63
C VAL A 10 -49.73 8.41 -7.74
N SER A 11 -49.78 8.10 -6.45
CA SER A 11 -48.70 8.44 -5.52
C SER A 11 -47.62 7.36 -5.58
N LEU A 12 -46.35 7.78 -5.72
CA LEU A 12 -45.21 6.88 -5.85
C LEU A 12 -44.19 7.13 -4.72
N PRO A 13 -44.49 6.78 -3.44
CA PRO A 13 -43.49 6.88 -2.38
C PRO A 13 -42.33 5.92 -2.64
N SER A 14 -41.09 6.37 -2.39
CA SER A 14 -39.88 5.58 -2.60
C SER A 14 -39.81 4.30 -1.76
N ASN A 15 -40.52 4.28 -0.61
CA ASN A 15 -40.56 3.16 0.34
C ASN A 15 -41.79 2.24 0.22
N ALA A 16 -42.75 2.52 -0.67
CA ALA A 16 -44.02 1.79 -0.71
C ALA A 16 -43.90 0.30 -1.14
N SER A 17 -42.74 -0.12 -1.68
CA SER A 17 -42.56 -1.47 -2.25
C SER A 17 -41.27 -2.18 -1.80
N MET A 18 -40.75 -1.86 -0.61
CA MET A 18 -39.50 -2.46 -0.08
C MET A 18 -39.51 -3.99 0.00
N GLY A 19 -40.68 -4.62 0.20
CA GLY A 19 -40.80 -6.08 0.19
C GLY A 19 -40.58 -6.73 -1.19
N TYR A 20 -40.81 -5.98 -2.28
CA TYR A 20 -40.55 -6.43 -3.65
C TYR A 20 -39.22 -5.91 -4.19
N PHE A 21 -38.81 -4.72 -3.77
CA PHE A 21 -37.63 -4.01 -4.23
C PHE A 21 -36.79 -3.56 -3.01
N PRO A 22 -36.05 -4.48 -2.37
CA PRO A 22 -35.31 -4.20 -1.13
C PRO A 22 -34.13 -3.24 -1.33
N HIS A 23 -33.71 -3.01 -2.57
CA HIS A 23 -32.61 -2.11 -2.94
C HIS A 23 -33.08 -0.72 -3.40
N ASN A 24 -34.38 -0.39 -3.24
CA ASN A 24 -34.87 0.97 -3.51
C ASN A 24 -34.11 1.98 -2.64
N ILE A 25 -33.68 3.08 -3.27
CA ILE A 25 -33.13 4.25 -2.60
C ILE A 25 -33.95 5.48 -2.97
N PRO A 26 -33.91 6.59 -2.19
CA PRO A 26 -34.76 7.76 -2.44
C PRO A 26 -34.63 8.36 -3.85
N SER A 27 -33.47 8.22 -4.50
CA SER A 27 -33.17 8.71 -5.85
C SER A 27 -33.33 7.67 -6.96
N LEU A 28 -33.54 6.40 -6.63
CA LEU A 28 -33.76 5.34 -7.61
C LEU A 28 -34.63 4.26 -6.97
N TYR A 29 -35.91 4.28 -7.32
CA TYR A 29 -36.87 3.38 -6.72
C TYR A 29 -37.93 2.93 -7.71
N ARG A 30 -38.46 1.75 -7.42
CA ARG A 30 -39.58 1.16 -8.16
C ARG A 30 -40.75 0.93 -7.22
N THR A 31 -41.93 1.35 -7.64
CA THR A 31 -43.19 1.16 -6.92
C THR A 31 -44.05 0.16 -7.68
N LYS A 32 -44.45 -0.92 -7.03
CA LYS A 32 -45.43 -1.89 -7.57
C LYS A 32 -46.84 -1.35 -7.29
N LEU A 33 -47.63 -1.22 -8.34
CA LEU A 33 -49.02 -0.77 -8.21
C LEU A 33 -49.88 -1.88 -7.59
N SER A 34 -50.87 -1.51 -6.78
CA SER A 34 -51.78 -2.46 -6.14
C SER A 34 -52.60 -3.26 -7.15
N THR A 35 -52.93 -2.64 -8.28
CA THR A 35 -53.55 -3.28 -9.45
C THR A 35 -52.85 -2.78 -10.72
N PRO A 36 -52.47 -3.66 -11.66
CA PRO A 36 -52.02 -3.25 -12.99
C PRO A 36 -53.00 -2.28 -13.65
N ILE A 37 -52.49 -1.19 -14.20
CA ILE A 37 -53.30 -0.24 -14.96
C ILE A 37 -53.19 -0.60 -16.44
N GLU A 38 -54.33 -0.84 -17.06
CA GLU A 38 -54.45 -1.05 -18.51
C GLU A 38 -55.03 0.22 -19.14
N PHE A 39 -54.29 0.74 -20.12
CA PHE A 39 -54.58 1.98 -20.83
C PHE A 39 -55.17 1.66 -22.20
N HIS A 40 -56.38 2.14 -22.45
CA HIS A 40 -57.05 2.05 -23.74
C HIS A 40 -57.11 3.44 -24.39
N GLY A 41 -56.61 3.56 -25.61
CA GLY A 41 -56.45 4.83 -26.32
C GLY A 41 -55.07 5.46 -26.07
N ASP A 42 -54.95 6.74 -26.45
CA ASP A 42 -53.72 7.51 -26.29
C ASP A 42 -53.75 8.19 -24.91
N TRP A 43 -52.83 7.76 -24.05
CA TRP A 43 -52.69 8.25 -22.69
C TRP A 43 -51.35 8.93 -22.52
N GLU A 44 -51.33 9.96 -21.70
CA GLU A 44 -50.14 10.70 -21.34
C GLU A 44 -49.94 10.70 -19.83
N VAL A 45 -48.70 10.93 -19.40
CA VAL A 45 -48.31 11.04 -17.99
C VAL A 45 -47.57 12.34 -17.75
N GLY A 46 -47.86 12.98 -16.63
CA GLY A 46 -47.17 14.18 -16.17
C GLY A 46 -46.86 14.11 -14.68
N LEU A 47 -45.82 14.83 -14.25
CA LEU A 47 -45.53 15.02 -12.83
C LEU A 47 -46.38 16.17 -12.27
N ALA A 48 -47.33 15.84 -11.41
CA ALA A 48 -48.23 16.82 -10.79
C ALA A 48 -47.66 17.42 -9.50
N GLU A 49 -47.03 16.59 -8.66
CA GLU A 49 -46.46 16.99 -7.38
C GLU A 49 -45.23 16.13 -7.08
N ILE A 50 -44.23 16.74 -6.43
CA ILE A 50 -43.07 16.02 -5.90
C ILE A 50 -42.61 16.64 -4.57
N CYS A 51 -42.20 15.76 -3.64
CA CYS A 51 -41.57 16.11 -2.39
C CYS A 51 -40.23 15.39 -2.28
N LEU A 52 -39.14 16.14 -2.14
CA LEU A 52 -37.76 15.62 -2.06
C LEU A 52 -37.02 16.19 -0.85
N PRO A 53 -36.10 15.44 -0.22
CA PRO A 53 -35.15 16.00 0.73
C PRO A 53 -34.25 17.05 0.08
N ARG A 54 -33.87 18.10 0.81
CA ARG A 54 -32.88 19.11 0.34
C ARG A 54 -31.43 18.68 0.57
N THR A 55 -31.17 17.66 1.37
CA THR A 55 -29.82 17.33 1.80
C THR A 55 -29.30 16.09 1.05
N TRP A 56 -28.16 16.26 0.38
CA TRP A 56 -27.46 15.22 -0.38
C TRP A 56 -25.96 15.24 -0.05
N PHE A 57 -25.28 14.16 -0.39
CA PHE A 57 -23.84 14.06 -0.21
C PHE A 57 -23.17 15.07 -1.14
N ASN A 58 -22.24 15.86 -0.58
CA ASN A 58 -21.39 16.74 -1.37
C ASN A 58 -20.01 16.15 -1.62
N ILE A 59 -19.61 15.15 -0.83
CA ILE A 59 -18.53 14.23 -1.14
C ILE A 59 -19.12 12.83 -1.37
N GLY A 60 -18.98 12.31 -2.57
CA GLY A 60 -19.36 10.95 -2.98
C GLY A 60 -18.19 10.23 -3.66
N GLU A 61 -18.44 9.03 -4.19
CA GLU A 61 -17.40 8.19 -4.80
C GLU A 61 -16.70 8.83 -6.02
N HIS A 62 -17.32 9.83 -6.67
CA HIS A 62 -16.76 10.49 -7.85
C HIS A 62 -15.83 11.66 -7.52
N ASN A 63 -15.84 12.18 -6.28
CA ASN A 63 -15.08 13.37 -5.88
C ASN A 63 -14.46 13.27 -4.48
N ASN A 64 -14.28 12.06 -3.94
CA ASN A 64 -13.68 11.85 -2.61
C ASN A 64 -12.18 11.59 -2.64
N GLN A 65 -11.51 11.59 -3.79
CA GLN A 65 -10.12 11.15 -3.88
C GLN A 65 -9.13 12.30 -4.12
N TYR A 66 -7.97 12.20 -3.47
CA TYR A 66 -6.73 12.87 -3.86
C TYR A 66 -5.51 11.97 -3.59
N SER A 67 -4.35 12.32 -4.14
CA SER A 67 -3.11 11.60 -3.94
C SER A 67 -1.97 12.54 -3.61
N ILE A 68 -0.99 12.04 -2.86
CA ILE A 68 0.23 12.76 -2.53
C ILE A 68 1.46 11.98 -2.99
N LEU A 69 2.48 12.70 -3.41
CA LEU A 69 3.84 12.21 -3.63
C LEU A 69 4.76 12.97 -2.66
N PHE A 70 5.56 12.26 -1.88
CA PHE A 70 6.48 12.88 -0.94
C PHE A 70 7.78 12.09 -0.80
N GLU A 71 8.85 12.75 -0.36
CA GLU A 71 10.10 12.08 -0.03
C GLU A 71 10.07 11.59 1.41
N LYS A 72 10.32 10.30 1.59
CA LYS A 72 10.44 9.68 2.90
C LYS A 72 11.88 9.30 3.15
N GLU A 73 12.37 9.68 4.33
CA GLU A 73 13.63 9.21 4.85
C GLU A 73 13.55 7.71 5.14
N GLU A 74 14.41 6.94 4.47
CA GLU A 74 14.58 5.52 4.69
C GLU A 74 16.02 5.28 5.11
N THR A 75 16.21 4.63 6.26
CA THR A 75 17.53 4.23 6.73
C THR A 75 17.86 2.88 6.13
N VAL A 76 18.85 2.84 5.24
CA VAL A 76 19.32 1.59 4.62
C VAL A 76 20.59 1.14 5.31
N ILE A 77 20.59 -0.13 5.72
CA ILE A 77 21.75 -0.79 6.31
C ILE A 77 22.70 -1.18 5.17
N ARG A 78 23.95 -0.68 5.21
CA ARG A 78 25.02 -1.16 4.31
C ARG A 78 25.68 -2.39 4.91
N ASP A 79 25.05 -3.55 4.70
CA ASP A 79 25.52 -4.86 5.16
C ASP A 79 26.82 -5.34 4.49
N SER A 80 27.32 -4.61 3.50
CA SER A 80 28.56 -4.90 2.80
C SER A 80 29.22 -3.65 2.20
N HIS A 81 30.55 -3.70 2.05
CA HIS A 81 31.35 -2.71 1.35
C HIS A 81 32.14 -3.36 0.22
N ALA A 82 32.11 -2.77 -0.97
CA ALA A 82 32.76 -3.31 -2.16
C ALA A 82 34.02 -2.50 -2.52
N TYR A 83 35.19 -3.14 -2.47
CA TYR A 83 36.47 -2.56 -2.85
C TYR A 83 36.90 -3.10 -4.22
N LYS A 84 37.05 -2.21 -5.20
CA LYS A 84 37.58 -2.58 -6.52
C LYS A 84 39.11 -2.64 -6.49
N ILE A 85 39.67 -3.82 -6.75
CA ILE A 85 41.10 -4.05 -6.87
C ILE A 85 41.47 -4.02 -8.35
N LYS A 86 42.33 -3.08 -8.74
CA LYS A 86 42.81 -2.94 -10.12
C LYS A 86 44.32 -3.14 -10.18
N ILE A 87 44.81 -4.06 -11.00
CA ILE A 87 46.24 -4.44 -11.06
C ILE A 87 46.66 -4.66 -12.50
N THR A 88 47.90 -4.29 -12.81
CA THR A 88 48.53 -4.55 -14.10
C THR A 88 49.44 -5.76 -13.99
N TYR A 89 49.14 -6.82 -14.73
CA TYR A 89 50.02 -7.97 -14.90
C TYR A 89 51.02 -7.71 -16.03
N LYS A 90 52.31 -7.99 -15.78
CA LYS A 90 53.36 -7.94 -16.80
C LYS A 90 54.18 -9.23 -16.80
N THR A 91 54.62 -9.64 -17.98
CA THR A 91 55.38 -10.88 -18.20
C THR A 91 56.88 -10.78 -17.90
N ASP A 92 57.41 -9.57 -17.75
CA ASP A 92 58.83 -9.29 -17.48
C ASP A 92 59.19 -9.25 -15.99
N GLU A 93 58.20 -9.42 -15.11
CA GLU A 93 58.37 -9.44 -13.66
C GLU A 93 58.14 -10.86 -13.08
N PRO A 94 58.83 -11.24 -11.99
CA PRO A 94 58.54 -12.47 -11.24
C PRO A 94 57.07 -12.57 -10.85
N ILE A 95 56.49 -13.76 -10.91
CA ILE A 95 55.06 -13.95 -10.62
C ILE A 95 54.71 -13.63 -9.16
N GLU A 96 55.68 -13.78 -8.27
CA GLU A 96 55.57 -13.42 -6.85
C GLU A 96 55.27 -11.94 -6.68
N ASN A 97 55.80 -11.06 -7.54
CA ASN A 97 55.54 -9.62 -7.48
C ASN A 97 54.07 -9.32 -7.79
N PHE A 98 53.47 -10.04 -8.75
CA PHE A 98 52.05 -9.89 -9.08
C PHE A 98 51.14 -10.21 -7.89
N TRP A 99 51.41 -11.32 -7.20
CA TRP A 99 50.64 -11.71 -6.01
C TRP A 99 50.93 -10.82 -4.80
N MET A 100 52.17 -10.34 -4.66
CA MET A 100 52.54 -9.38 -3.63
C MET A 100 51.79 -8.06 -3.83
N GLU A 101 51.66 -7.59 -5.07
CA GLU A 101 50.89 -6.38 -5.40
C GLU A 101 49.38 -6.58 -5.19
N ILE A 102 48.82 -7.76 -5.51
CA ILE A 102 47.43 -8.13 -5.15
C ILE A 102 47.23 -7.99 -3.65
N ASN A 103 48.05 -8.67 -2.86
CA ASN A 103 47.95 -8.66 -1.42
C ASN A 103 48.11 -7.23 -0.87
N ARG A 104 49.08 -6.46 -1.37
CA ARG A 104 49.30 -5.06 -0.98
C ARG A 104 48.06 -4.21 -1.22
N LYS A 105 47.45 -4.27 -2.41
CA LYS A 105 46.25 -3.48 -2.71
C LYS A 105 45.05 -3.88 -1.87
N ILE A 106 44.89 -5.16 -1.56
CA ILE A 106 43.83 -5.61 -0.64
C ILE A 106 44.10 -5.07 0.77
N SER A 107 45.35 -5.13 1.23
CA SER A 107 45.78 -4.63 2.54
C SER A 107 45.61 -3.11 2.68
N ASP A 108 45.81 -2.35 1.59
CA ASP A 108 45.58 -0.90 1.57
C ASP A 108 44.14 -0.52 1.99
N PHE A 109 43.15 -1.40 1.75
CA PHE A 109 41.75 -1.18 2.13
C PHE A 109 41.34 -1.92 3.42
N LEU A 110 41.77 -3.17 3.58
CA LEU A 110 41.30 -4.03 4.67
C LEU A 110 42.22 -4.01 5.91
N GLY A 111 43.38 -3.39 5.83
CA GLY A 111 44.39 -3.43 6.89
C GLY A 111 45.24 -4.71 6.81
N PRO A 112 45.53 -5.41 7.93
CA PRO A 112 46.45 -6.53 7.93
C PRO A 112 46.05 -7.68 6.97
N LEU A 113 47.05 -8.40 6.45
CA LEU A 113 46.88 -9.51 5.49
C LEU A 113 46.34 -10.81 6.12
N ASP A 114 45.86 -10.77 7.35
CA ASP A 114 45.22 -11.91 8.02
C ASP A 114 43.77 -12.13 7.58
N ARG A 115 43.18 -11.18 6.84
CA ARG A 115 41.79 -11.24 6.34
C ARG A 115 41.66 -11.95 5.00
N ILE A 116 42.50 -11.58 4.05
CA ILE A 116 42.54 -12.13 2.69
C ILE A 116 43.99 -12.14 2.23
N LYS A 117 44.48 -13.32 1.81
CA LYS A 117 45.85 -13.49 1.34
C LYS A 117 45.95 -14.54 0.25
N PHE A 118 46.63 -14.17 -0.82
CA PHE A 118 47.08 -15.09 -1.86
C PHE A 118 48.51 -15.55 -1.58
N SER A 119 48.74 -16.85 -1.55
CA SER A 119 50.05 -17.47 -1.36
C SER A 119 50.38 -18.39 -2.53
N VAL A 120 51.53 -18.20 -3.16
CA VAL A 120 51.96 -19.05 -4.29
C VAL A 120 52.23 -20.47 -3.77
N ILE A 121 51.69 -21.46 -4.47
CA ILE A 121 51.90 -22.89 -4.23
C ILE A 121 52.43 -23.57 -5.50
N GLU A 122 52.95 -24.79 -5.39
CA GLU A 122 53.69 -25.49 -6.46
C GLU A 122 52.99 -25.49 -7.83
N ASN A 123 51.65 -25.60 -7.87
CA ASN A 123 50.86 -25.65 -9.10
C ASN A 123 49.78 -24.56 -9.19
N GLY A 124 49.91 -23.45 -8.45
CA GLY A 124 48.84 -22.47 -8.37
C GLY A 124 48.99 -21.39 -7.32
N VAL A 125 47.85 -20.98 -6.79
CA VAL A 125 47.75 -20.02 -5.70
C VAL A 125 46.72 -20.52 -4.68
N HIS A 126 47.10 -20.45 -3.41
CA HIS A 126 46.19 -20.65 -2.28
C HIS A 126 45.59 -19.31 -1.88
N LEU A 127 44.27 -19.22 -1.83
CA LEU A 127 43.54 -18.10 -1.22
C LEU A 127 43.16 -18.49 0.21
N GLU A 128 43.70 -17.76 1.18
CA GLU A 128 43.23 -17.76 2.56
C GLU A 128 42.30 -16.55 2.76
N MET A 129 41.07 -16.78 3.23
CA MET A 129 40.05 -15.73 3.37
C MET A 129 39.12 -16.01 4.55
N LEU A 130 38.82 -14.98 5.35
CA LEU A 130 37.83 -15.07 6.44
C LEU A 130 36.38 -15.11 5.91
N GLU A 131 35.47 -15.70 6.70
CA GLU A 131 34.07 -15.98 6.28
C GLU A 131 33.23 -14.74 5.92
N ASP A 132 33.56 -13.57 6.47
CA ASP A 132 32.84 -12.32 6.20
C ASP A 132 33.30 -11.62 4.90
N TYR A 133 34.21 -12.23 4.14
CA TYR A 133 34.71 -11.68 2.88
C TYR A 133 34.31 -12.54 1.68
N GLU A 134 34.02 -11.88 0.55
CA GLU A 134 33.81 -12.55 -0.72
C GLU A 134 34.65 -11.89 -1.82
N ILE A 135 35.08 -12.66 -2.81
CA ILE A 135 35.73 -12.13 -4.02
C ILE A 135 34.80 -12.35 -5.20
N LEU A 136 34.36 -11.25 -5.81
CA LEU A 136 33.55 -11.23 -7.02
C LEU A 136 34.43 -10.93 -8.23
N ILE A 137 34.41 -11.86 -9.18
CA ILE A 137 35.10 -11.73 -10.46
C ILE A 137 34.05 -11.82 -11.58
N THR A 138 33.94 -10.79 -12.39
CA THR A 138 32.97 -10.73 -13.50
C THR A 138 33.70 -10.74 -14.86
N PRO A 139 33.19 -11.46 -15.88
CA PRO A 139 33.87 -11.58 -17.17
C PRO A 139 34.10 -10.25 -17.90
N ASP A 140 33.21 -9.29 -17.75
CA ASP A 140 33.30 -7.95 -18.35
C ASP A 140 34.49 -7.14 -17.84
N GLU A 141 34.90 -7.34 -16.58
CA GLU A 141 36.02 -6.61 -15.96
C GLU A 141 37.30 -7.47 -15.82
N ALA A 142 37.17 -8.81 -15.85
CA ALA A 142 38.27 -9.73 -15.51
C ALA A 142 38.27 -11.08 -16.26
N ASP A 143 37.83 -11.14 -17.52
CA ASP A 143 37.93 -12.35 -18.37
C ASP A 143 39.34 -13.01 -18.31
N LYS A 144 40.39 -12.18 -18.32
CA LYS A 144 41.76 -12.64 -18.24
C LYS A 144 42.15 -13.18 -16.88
N PHE A 145 41.62 -12.63 -15.80
CA PHE A 145 41.89 -13.15 -14.47
C PHE A 145 41.18 -14.47 -14.22
N LEU A 146 39.92 -14.61 -14.67
CA LEU A 146 39.21 -15.89 -14.70
C LEU A 146 40.00 -16.93 -15.49
N TYR A 147 40.49 -16.56 -16.68
CA TYR A 147 41.38 -17.40 -17.45
C TYR A 147 42.61 -17.80 -16.61
N MET A 148 43.33 -16.84 -16.00
CA MET A 148 44.56 -17.11 -15.25
C MET A 148 44.34 -18.03 -14.05
N LEU A 149 43.19 -17.96 -13.38
CA LEU A 149 42.79 -18.84 -12.25
C LEU A 149 42.17 -20.17 -12.68
N HIS A 150 42.12 -20.45 -13.99
CA HIS A 150 41.50 -21.65 -14.55
C HIS A 150 40.00 -21.78 -14.21
N LEU A 151 39.32 -20.64 -14.05
CA LEU A 151 37.90 -20.55 -13.77
C LEU A 151 37.08 -20.46 -15.08
N PRO A 152 35.80 -20.87 -15.07
CA PRO A 152 34.90 -20.65 -16.20
C PRO A 152 34.75 -19.16 -16.47
N ASN A 153 34.52 -18.79 -17.74
CA ASN A 153 34.35 -17.41 -18.16
C ASN A 153 32.92 -16.91 -17.86
N GLU A 154 32.55 -16.95 -16.58
CA GLU A 154 31.25 -16.54 -16.06
C GLU A 154 31.43 -15.80 -14.72
N ARG A 155 30.36 -15.14 -14.26
CA ARG A 155 30.38 -14.45 -12.96
C ARG A 155 30.70 -15.43 -11.85
N THR A 156 31.87 -15.26 -11.23
CA THR A 156 32.37 -16.14 -10.17
C THR A 156 32.37 -15.41 -8.84
N LEU A 157 31.81 -16.05 -7.81
CA LEU A 157 31.78 -15.54 -6.44
C LEU A 157 32.49 -16.54 -5.51
N ILE A 158 33.67 -16.18 -5.05
CA ILE A 158 34.47 -16.98 -4.12
C ILE A 158 34.09 -16.58 -2.70
N LYS A 159 33.71 -17.55 -1.87
CA LYS A 159 33.19 -17.32 -0.50
C LYS A 159 34.02 -17.99 0.61
N ILE A 160 34.92 -18.88 0.24
CA ILE A 160 35.73 -19.66 1.18
C ILE A 160 37.17 -19.74 0.67
N SER A 161 38.10 -19.97 1.57
CA SER A 161 39.49 -20.31 1.23
C SER A 161 39.54 -21.45 0.21
N SER A 162 40.36 -21.30 -0.82
CA SER A 162 40.36 -22.20 -1.99
C SER A 162 41.71 -22.19 -2.70
N ASP A 163 42.08 -23.34 -3.27
CA ASP A 163 43.22 -23.45 -4.16
C ASP A 163 42.79 -23.25 -5.61
N PHE A 164 43.53 -22.42 -6.33
CA PHE A 164 43.33 -22.20 -7.75
C PHE A 164 44.56 -22.61 -8.54
N ARG A 165 44.35 -23.35 -9.63
CA ARG A 165 45.42 -23.54 -10.62
C ARG A 165 45.72 -22.20 -11.25
N PHE A 166 47.00 -21.87 -11.36
CA PHE A 166 47.42 -20.60 -11.92
C PHE A 166 48.17 -20.80 -13.23
N ARG A 167 47.72 -20.12 -14.29
CA ARG A 167 48.41 -20.06 -15.58
C ARG A 167 48.75 -18.62 -15.94
N PRO A 168 50.05 -18.27 -16.10
CA PRO A 168 50.47 -16.94 -16.54
C PRO A 168 49.83 -16.54 -17.88
N SER A 169 49.53 -15.26 -18.05
CA SER A 169 49.10 -14.72 -19.35
C SER A 169 50.30 -14.55 -20.27
N GLN A 170 50.18 -14.96 -21.53
CA GLN A 170 51.18 -14.66 -22.56
C GLN A 170 51.04 -13.23 -23.13
N LYS A 171 49.91 -12.56 -22.86
CA LYS A 171 49.70 -11.14 -23.20
C LYS A 171 50.23 -10.28 -22.06
N SER A 172 50.89 -9.18 -22.40
CA SER A 172 51.44 -8.18 -21.47
C SER A 172 51.44 -6.79 -22.14
N PRO A 173 51.08 -5.71 -21.43
CA PRO A 173 50.48 -5.71 -20.08
C PRO A 173 49.00 -6.15 -20.13
N VAL A 174 48.48 -6.68 -19.03
CA VAL A 174 47.07 -7.02 -18.86
C VAL A 174 46.52 -6.33 -17.61
N GLU A 175 45.49 -5.51 -17.79
CA GLU A 175 44.74 -4.95 -16.68
C GLU A 175 43.77 -6.00 -16.13
N ILE A 176 43.78 -6.16 -14.82
CA ILE A 176 42.94 -7.08 -14.07
C ILE A 176 42.14 -6.26 -13.07
N MET A 177 40.82 -6.44 -13.06
CA MET A 177 39.94 -5.84 -12.05
C MET A 177 39.04 -6.89 -11.41
N PHE A 178 38.97 -6.90 -10.09
CA PHE A 178 38.00 -7.70 -9.36
C PHE A 178 37.52 -6.95 -8.13
N THR A 179 36.43 -7.42 -7.53
CA THR A 179 35.83 -6.77 -6.35
C THR A 179 35.99 -7.66 -5.12
N VAL A 180 36.50 -7.07 -4.05
CA VAL A 180 36.45 -7.66 -2.71
C VAL A 180 35.25 -7.10 -1.98
N ILE A 181 34.39 -7.96 -1.45
CA ILE A 181 33.20 -7.60 -0.69
C ILE A 181 33.49 -7.88 0.78
N ASP A 182 33.51 -6.83 1.59
CA ASP A 182 33.64 -6.89 3.04
C ASP A 182 32.26 -6.84 3.69
N LYS A 183 31.86 -7.91 4.37
CA LYS A 183 30.59 -8.03 5.12
C LYS A 183 30.81 -7.98 6.63
N THR A 184 32.00 -7.53 7.05
CA THR A 184 32.36 -7.46 8.47
C THR A 184 31.45 -6.43 9.16
N PRO A 185 30.69 -6.80 10.19
CA PRO A 185 29.92 -5.83 10.94
C PRO A 185 30.83 -4.90 11.76
N LEU A 186 30.35 -3.70 12.08
CA LEU A 186 31.06 -2.75 12.95
C LEU A 186 31.25 -3.32 14.36
N ASN A 187 30.22 -3.98 14.88
CA ASN A 187 30.23 -4.75 16.10
C ASN A 187 29.08 -5.77 16.08
N ILE A 188 29.12 -6.70 17.03
CA ILE A 188 28.08 -7.70 17.24
C ILE A 188 27.55 -7.50 18.67
N ASP A 189 26.30 -7.10 18.79
CA ASP A 189 25.62 -7.00 20.08
C ASP A 189 24.99 -8.35 20.43
N GLU A 190 25.40 -8.92 21.55
CA GLU A 190 24.87 -10.20 22.05
C GLU A 190 23.82 -9.96 23.13
N HIS A 191 22.60 -10.45 22.89
CA HIS A 191 21.50 -10.39 23.85
C HIS A 191 21.12 -11.79 24.30
N SER A 192 21.23 -12.03 25.60
CA SER A 192 20.76 -13.28 26.21
C SER A 192 19.28 -13.15 26.55
N ILE A 193 18.43 -13.94 25.88
CA ILE A 193 16.97 -13.92 26.04
C ILE A 193 16.55 -15.10 26.91
N PRO A 194 16.07 -14.87 28.14
CA PRO A 194 15.49 -15.91 28.97
C PRO A 194 14.25 -16.52 28.32
N LEU A 195 14.15 -17.85 28.30
CA LEU A 195 12.97 -18.56 27.78
C LEU A 195 11.81 -18.63 28.77
N SER A 196 12.05 -18.26 30.03
CA SER A 196 11.04 -18.22 31.10
C SER A 196 10.99 -16.85 31.79
N LYS A 197 9.90 -16.57 32.51
CA LYS A 197 9.78 -15.32 33.28
C LYS A 197 10.84 -15.27 34.37
N THR A 198 11.53 -14.13 34.48
CA THR A 198 12.54 -13.86 35.51
C THR A 198 12.00 -13.89 36.94
N ASP A 199 10.68 -13.73 37.14
CA ASP A 199 10.09 -13.39 38.44
C ASP A 199 9.57 -14.60 39.26
N GLY A 200 10.16 -15.79 39.09
CA GLY A 200 9.82 -16.96 39.93
C GLY A 200 8.40 -17.53 39.74
N GLY A 201 7.66 -17.07 38.72
CA GLY A 201 6.34 -17.59 38.37
C GLY A 201 6.39 -19.00 37.77
N ALA A 202 5.28 -19.74 37.87
CA ALA A 202 5.18 -21.09 37.31
C ALA A 202 5.40 -21.10 35.79
N ILE A 203 6.17 -22.07 35.30
CA ILE A 203 6.43 -22.28 33.86
C ILE A 203 5.09 -22.54 33.15
N PRO A 204 4.76 -21.81 32.07
CA PRO A 204 3.51 -22.03 31.37
C PRO A 204 3.45 -23.45 30.79
N LYS A 205 2.39 -24.21 31.12
CA LYS A 205 2.22 -25.61 30.67
C LYS A 205 1.81 -25.75 29.21
N ARG A 206 1.20 -24.73 28.59
CA ARG A 206 0.76 -24.79 27.19
C ARG A 206 1.72 -24.03 26.29
N ASN A 207 2.05 -24.61 25.13
CA ASN A 207 2.98 -24.08 24.14
C ASN A 207 2.69 -22.61 23.76
N ARG A 208 1.42 -22.26 23.55
CA ARG A 208 1.03 -20.87 23.26
C ARG A 208 1.59 -19.88 24.28
N PHE A 209 1.41 -20.15 25.56
CA PHE A 209 1.88 -19.26 26.63
C PHE A 209 3.40 -19.22 26.76
N VAL A 210 4.10 -20.26 26.30
CA VAL A 210 5.56 -20.28 26.25
C VAL A 210 6.05 -19.26 25.22
N PHE A 211 5.57 -19.34 23.97
CA PHE A 211 5.98 -18.40 22.93
C PHE A 211 5.47 -16.97 23.18
N ASP A 212 4.27 -16.80 23.74
CA ASP A 212 3.78 -15.50 24.18
C ASP A 212 4.70 -14.88 25.25
N SER A 213 5.23 -15.71 26.17
CA SER A 213 6.17 -15.25 27.20
C SER A 213 7.52 -14.86 26.61
N ILE A 214 8.04 -15.64 25.65
CA ILE A 214 9.28 -15.33 24.93
C ILE A 214 9.14 -13.99 24.19
N ASN A 215 8.07 -13.81 23.42
CA ASN A 215 7.80 -12.56 22.70
C ASN A 215 7.62 -11.36 23.66
N LYS A 216 7.01 -11.59 24.82
CA LYS A 216 6.92 -10.56 25.86
C LYS A 216 8.29 -10.15 26.38
N THR A 217 9.18 -11.11 26.66
CA THR A 217 10.57 -10.83 27.07
C THR A 217 11.31 -10.05 25.99
N ILE A 218 11.23 -10.49 24.73
CA ILE A 218 11.81 -9.80 23.57
C ILE A 218 11.31 -8.35 23.48
N SER A 219 10.00 -8.14 23.68
CA SER A 219 9.40 -6.80 23.65
C SER A 219 9.88 -5.90 24.81
N ILE A 220 10.02 -6.45 26.03
CA ILE A 220 10.57 -5.73 27.18
C ILE A 220 12.02 -5.30 26.93
N MET A 221 12.79 -6.15 26.25
CA MET A 221 14.17 -5.86 25.86
C MET A 221 14.29 -4.92 24.63
N GLY A 222 13.18 -4.55 23.99
CA GLY A 222 13.19 -3.71 22.79
C GLY A 222 13.69 -4.43 21.52
N LEU A 223 13.69 -5.77 21.51
CA LEU A 223 14.26 -6.61 20.45
C LEU A 223 13.21 -7.13 19.45
N GLN A 224 11.94 -6.74 19.58
CA GLN A 224 10.83 -7.24 18.76
C GLN A 224 10.92 -6.90 17.27
N LYS A 225 11.74 -5.89 16.93
CA LYS A 225 12.05 -5.54 15.54
C LYS A 225 13.07 -6.47 14.89
N PHE A 226 13.81 -7.26 15.69
CA PHE A 226 14.90 -8.12 15.22
C PHE A 226 14.51 -9.59 15.15
N VAL A 227 13.64 -10.04 16.07
CA VAL A 227 13.20 -11.43 16.17
C VAL A 227 11.77 -11.53 16.66
N ASN A 228 10.99 -12.45 16.10
CA ASN A 228 9.63 -12.73 16.52
C ASN A 228 9.28 -14.22 16.38
N PHE A 229 8.59 -14.78 17.38
CA PHE A 229 8.13 -16.16 17.40
C PHE A 229 6.61 -16.22 17.15
N ASN A 230 6.18 -16.64 15.97
CA ASN A 230 4.77 -16.78 15.66
C ASN A 230 4.33 -18.25 15.82
N TYR A 231 3.59 -18.55 16.88
CA TYR A 231 3.11 -19.91 17.16
C TYR A 231 1.68 -20.13 16.65
N ASP A 232 1.53 -21.09 15.74
CA ASP A 232 0.24 -21.59 15.28
C ASP A 232 -0.25 -22.72 16.19
N VAL A 233 -1.39 -22.48 16.85
CA VAL A 233 -2.00 -23.43 17.79
C VAL A 233 -2.59 -24.64 17.07
N ASN A 234 -3.10 -24.47 15.85
CA ASN A 234 -3.75 -25.54 15.09
C ASN A 234 -2.72 -26.50 14.52
N GLU A 235 -1.64 -25.95 13.96
CA GLU A 235 -0.54 -26.72 13.35
C GLU A 235 0.52 -27.19 14.35
N ASN A 236 0.43 -26.70 15.60
CA ASN A 236 1.40 -26.90 16.66
C ASN A 236 2.84 -26.63 16.15
N GLU A 237 3.00 -25.49 15.50
CA GLU A 237 4.19 -25.09 14.76
C GLU A 237 4.56 -23.66 15.17
N VAL A 238 5.85 -23.38 15.28
CA VAL A 238 6.35 -22.02 15.51
C VAL A 238 7.17 -21.58 14.31
N THR A 239 6.82 -20.44 13.72
CA THR A 239 7.63 -19.74 12.74
C THR A 239 8.47 -18.69 13.47
N ILE A 240 9.79 -18.84 13.41
CA ILE A 240 10.73 -17.89 13.96
C ILE A 240 11.17 -16.98 12.82
N LYS A 241 10.88 -15.69 12.94
CA LYS A 241 11.33 -14.67 12.00
C LYS A 241 12.49 -13.89 12.61
N VAL A 242 13.58 -13.78 11.87
CA VAL A 242 14.76 -12.96 12.21
C VAL A 242 15.04 -11.98 11.08
N GLU A 243 15.54 -10.79 11.41
CA GLU A 243 16.02 -9.82 10.42
C GLU A 243 17.33 -10.27 9.77
N ASN A 244 17.62 -9.81 8.53
CA ASN A 244 18.76 -10.28 7.73
C ASN A 244 20.14 -10.12 8.41
N HIS A 245 20.30 -9.13 9.29
CA HIS A 245 21.54 -8.81 10.00
C HIS A 245 21.56 -9.41 11.42
N VAL A 246 20.69 -10.40 11.69
CA VAL A 246 20.51 -10.98 13.02
C VAL A 246 20.65 -12.49 12.96
N GLU A 247 21.34 -13.06 13.94
CA GLU A 247 21.45 -14.51 14.10
C GLU A 247 20.87 -14.91 15.46
N LEU A 248 19.93 -15.87 15.45
CA LEU A 248 19.43 -16.47 16.68
C LEU A 248 20.12 -17.80 16.93
N HIS A 249 20.92 -17.85 17.99
CA HIS A 249 21.69 -19.01 18.43
C HIS A 249 20.89 -19.75 19.51
N ILE A 250 20.54 -21.00 19.20
CA ILE A 250 19.80 -21.89 20.09
C ILE A 250 20.73 -23.02 20.55
N GLU A 251 21.15 -22.95 21.80
CA GLU A 251 21.95 -23.98 22.47
C GLU A 251 21.22 -24.61 23.66
N SER A 252 20.03 -24.10 23.98
CA SER A 252 19.26 -24.52 25.15
C SER A 252 18.68 -25.92 24.95
N ALA A 253 19.08 -26.88 25.78
CA ALA A 253 18.81 -28.30 25.59
C ALA A 253 17.32 -28.64 25.54
N THR A 254 16.52 -28.09 26.46
CA THR A 254 15.07 -28.33 26.46
C THR A 254 14.38 -27.61 25.31
N PHE A 255 14.86 -26.42 24.92
CA PHE A 255 14.30 -25.70 23.77
C PHE A 255 14.60 -26.38 22.44
N LEU A 256 15.82 -26.86 22.24
CA LEU A 256 16.19 -27.69 21.08
C LEU A 256 15.26 -28.89 20.95
N ARG A 257 15.09 -29.66 22.03
CA ARG A 257 14.17 -30.82 22.06
C ARG A 257 12.72 -30.42 21.80
N LYS A 258 12.31 -29.23 22.27
CA LYS A 258 10.97 -28.70 22.03
C LYS A 258 10.74 -28.35 20.56
N LEU A 259 11.78 -28.02 19.81
CA LEU A 259 11.75 -27.77 18.36
C LEU A 259 12.20 -28.98 17.52
N HIS A 260 12.35 -30.16 18.13
CA HIS A 260 12.86 -31.39 17.50
C HIS A 260 14.29 -31.28 16.92
N LEU A 261 15.10 -30.37 17.45
CA LEU A 261 16.51 -30.18 17.09
C LEU A 261 17.41 -31.05 17.98
N ARG A 262 18.49 -31.57 17.39
CA ARG A 262 19.43 -32.50 18.06
C ARG A 262 20.77 -31.86 18.43
N GLU A 263 21.11 -30.73 17.81
CA GLU A 263 22.37 -30.02 17.98
C GLU A 263 22.14 -28.52 18.02
N ALA A 264 23.15 -27.77 18.49
CA ALA A 264 23.11 -26.31 18.51
C ALA A 264 22.77 -25.78 17.12
N THR A 265 21.81 -24.87 17.04
CA THR A 265 21.24 -24.42 15.77
C THR A 265 21.29 -22.90 15.69
N VAL A 266 21.69 -22.37 14.54
CA VAL A 266 21.68 -20.92 14.25
C VAL A 266 20.62 -20.63 13.20
N ILE A 267 19.67 -19.76 13.53
CA ILE A 267 18.61 -19.31 12.62
C ILE A 267 19.00 -17.93 12.07
N LYS A 268 19.08 -17.82 10.74
CA LYS A 268 19.48 -16.61 9.99
C LYS A 268 18.38 -16.09 9.05
N GLU A 269 17.31 -16.84 8.90
CA GLU A 269 16.16 -16.51 8.04
C GLU A 269 14.87 -17.03 8.68
N ALA A 270 13.72 -16.72 8.08
CA ALA A 270 12.45 -17.20 8.59
C ALA A 270 12.36 -18.74 8.47
N THR A 271 12.34 -19.43 9.62
CA THR A 271 12.28 -20.90 9.67
C THR A 271 11.13 -21.35 10.56
N SER A 272 10.41 -22.39 10.14
CA SER A 272 9.33 -22.98 10.94
C SER A 272 9.72 -24.34 11.53
N PHE A 273 9.24 -24.61 12.75
CA PHE A 273 9.51 -25.85 13.47
C PHE A 273 8.22 -26.40 14.09
N LYS A 274 7.99 -27.71 13.94
CA LYS A 274 6.98 -28.41 14.74
C LYS A 274 7.39 -28.37 16.21
N VAL A 275 6.41 -28.16 17.09
CA VAL A 275 6.63 -27.98 18.52
C VAL A 275 6.25 -29.25 19.28
N ASN A 276 7.17 -29.83 20.03
CA ASN A 276 6.89 -30.98 20.89
C ASN A 276 6.11 -30.51 22.14
N PRO A 277 4.85 -30.94 22.35
CA PRO A 277 4.05 -30.53 23.51
C PRO A 277 4.51 -31.16 24.83
N ASP A 278 5.19 -32.31 24.79
CA ASP A 278 5.59 -33.06 25.99
C ASP A 278 6.87 -32.54 26.64
N ILE A 279 7.63 -31.70 25.91
CA ILE A 279 8.86 -31.11 26.41
C ILE A 279 8.54 -29.80 27.15
N MET A 280 8.85 -29.78 28.46
CA MET A 280 8.86 -28.56 29.25
C MET A 280 10.19 -27.83 29.10
N ILE A 281 10.15 -26.50 29.00
CA ILE A 281 11.36 -25.67 28.95
C ILE A 281 11.92 -25.50 30.36
N ASP A 282 13.23 -25.62 30.52
CA ASP A 282 13.94 -25.30 31.76
C ASP A 282 13.88 -23.79 32.04
N ARG A 283 13.55 -23.40 33.28
CA ARG A 283 13.43 -22.00 33.70
C ARG A 283 14.74 -21.20 33.58
N PHE A 284 15.89 -21.86 33.63
CA PHE A 284 17.20 -21.20 33.56
C PHE A 284 17.75 -21.14 32.14
N GLU A 285 17.08 -21.78 31.18
CA GLU A 285 17.52 -21.77 29.80
C GLU A 285 17.28 -20.42 29.13
N LYS A 286 18.24 -20.07 28.29
CA LYS A 286 18.31 -18.82 27.54
C LYS A 286 18.75 -19.11 26.12
N ILE A 287 18.27 -18.31 25.18
CA ILE A 287 18.77 -18.28 23.80
C ILE A 287 19.61 -17.01 23.61
N VAL A 288 20.49 -17.00 22.61
CA VAL A 288 21.36 -15.84 22.34
C VAL A 288 20.98 -15.25 21.01
N LEU A 289 20.65 -13.97 20.99
CA LEU A 289 20.44 -13.19 19.78
C LEU A 289 21.70 -12.37 19.52
N LYS A 290 22.32 -12.56 18.36
CA LYS A 290 23.46 -11.76 17.91
C LYS A 290 22.99 -10.78 16.83
N VAL A 291 23.05 -9.48 17.13
CA VAL A 291 22.70 -8.42 16.18
C VAL A 291 23.99 -7.88 15.58
N LYS A 292 24.18 -8.09 14.27
CA LYS A 292 25.31 -7.55 13.52
C LYS A 292 24.98 -6.11 13.12
N ASN A 293 25.69 -5.13 13.66
CA ASN A 293 25.45 -3.74 13.29
C ASN A 293 26.35 -3.34 12.13
N TYR A 294 25.77 -2.58 11.21
CA TYR A 294 26.44 -2.08 10.02
C TYR A 294 26.22 -0.57 9.90
N PRO A 295 27.05 0.14 9.12
CA PRO A 295 26.81 1.55 8.81
C PRO A 295 25.45 1.71 8.16
N THR A 296 24.76 2.80 8.51
CA THR A 296 23.48 3.16 7.89
C THR A 296 23.63 4.41 7.04
N ASP A 297 22.97 4.42 5.89
CA ASP A 297 22.73 5.64 5.13
C ASP A 297 21.29 6.09 5.32
N VAL A 298 21.08 7.40 5.26
CA VAL A 298 19.75 7.97 5.03
C VAL A 298 19.61 8.18 3.53
N ILE A 299 18.65 7.50 2.92
CA ILE A 299 18.24 7.76 1.54
C ILE A 299 16.84 8.38 1.55
N TYR A 300 16.58 9.22 0.55
CA TYR A 300 15.27 9.80 0.32
C TYR A 300 14.58 9.02 -0.80
N LYS A 301 13.48 8.35 -0.45
CA LYS A 301 12.69 7.59 -1.42
C LYS A 301 11.36 8.30 -1.64
N LYS A 302 11.01 8.49 -2.92
CA LYS A 302 9.68 8.99 -3.29
C LYS A 302 8.62 7.94 -2.95
N GLU A 303 7.66 8.31 -2.13
CA GLU A 303 6.51 7.51 -1.74
C GLU A 303 5.23 8.16 -2.27
N PHE A 304 4.32 7.32 -2.78
CA PHE A 304 3.03 7.75 -3.33
C PHE A 304 1.90 7.17 -2.48
N LYS A 305 0.93 8.02 -2.09
CA LYS A 305 -0.21 7.62 -1.27
C LYS A 305 -1.52 8.15 -1.86
N ASN A 306 -2.47 7.26 -2.07
CA ASN A 306 -3.86 7.60 -2.37
C ASN A 306 -4.64 7.80 -1.08
N ILE A 307 -5.42 8.87 -1.01
CA ILE A 307 -6.23 9.24 0.15
C ILE A 307 -7.68 9.44 -0.30
N PHE A 308 -8.60 8.90 0.49
CA PHE A 308 -10.03 8.98 0.24
C PHE A 308 -10.71 9.70 1.40
N LEU A 309 -11.36 10.81 1.09
CA LEU A 309 -12.24 11.52 2.00
C LEU A 309 -13.46 10.65 2.31
N LYS A 310 -13.99 10.79 3.53
CA LYS A 310 -15.21 10.09 3.92
C LYS A 310 -16.38 10.63 3.10
N THR A 311 -17.13 9.75 2.44
CA THR A 311 -18.35 10.16 1.72
C THR A 311 -19.41 10.68 2.70
N GLY A 312 -20.10 11.75 2.33
CA GLY A 312 -21.15 12.33 3.16
C GLY A 312 -21.48 13.78 2.80
N LEU A 313 -22.25 14.40 3.70
CA LEU A 313 -22.55 15.84 3.66
C LEU A 313 -21.64 16.57 4.64
N TYR A 314 -20.84 17.48 4.09
CA TYR A 314 -20.06 18.45 4.83
C TYR A 314 -20.79 19.78 4.84
N THR A 315 -21.32 20.19 5.99
CA THR A 315 -22.19 21.38 6.11
C THR A 315 -21.43 22.69 6.07
N ASN A 316 -20.13 22.67 6.36
CA ASN A 316 -19.26 23.83 6.36
C ASN A 316 -17.85 23.48 5.89
N ALA A 317 -17.11 24.50 5.44
CA ALA A 317 -15.76 24.35 4.92
C ALA A 317 -14.78 23.78 5.96
N SER A 318 -14.93 24.15 7.24
CA SER A 318 -14.01 23.70 8.30
C SER A 318 -14.05 22.19 8.48
N ASP A 319 -15.25 21.60 8.47
CA ASP A 319 -15.41 20.16 8.61
C ASP A 319 -14.85 19.40 7.41
N LEU A 320 -14.99 19.95 6.20
CA LEU A 320 -14.36 19.38 5.01
C LEU A 320 -12.83 19.47 5.09
N PHE A 321 -12.28 20.61 5.45
CA PHE A 321 -10.83 20.83 5.45
C PHE A 321 -10.12 19.96 6.49
N LYS A 322 -10.74 19.71 7.65
CA LYS A 322 -10.21 18.76 8.66
C LYS A 322 -10.12 17.32 8.18
N SER A 323 -10.78 16.96 7.07
CA SER A 323 -10.71 15.61 6.52
C SER A 323 -9.52 15.40 5.57
N PHE A 324 -8.76 16.45 5.27
CA PHE A 324 -7.52 16.36 4.51
C PHE A 324 -6.35 16.08 5.44
N ASP A 325 -5.57 15.07 5.09
CA ASP A 325 -4.26 14.76 5.68
C ASP A 325 -3.12 15.33 4.82
N HIS A 326 -2.01 15.67 5.47
CA HIS A 326 -0.73 16.10 4.89
C HIS A 326 -0.72 17.44 4.15
N VAL A 327 -1.87 18.12 4.05
CA VAL A 327 -2.04 19.37 3.30
C VAL A 327 -2.97 20.28 4.08
N THR A 328 -2.82 21.60 3.95
CA THR A 328 -3.66 22.55 4.69
C THR A 328 -4.56 23.31 3.73
N LEU A 329 -5.87 23.25 3.97
CA LEU A 329 -6.85 24.10 3.27
C LEU A 329 -7.28 25.24 4.19
N ILE A 330 -7.26 26.46 3.66
CA ILE A 330 -7.50 27.70 4.41
C ILE A 330 -8.69 28.43 3.77
N PRO A 331 -9.74 28.77 4.52
CA PRO A 331 -10.84 29.57 3.98
C PRO A 331 -10.42 31.04 3.82
N LEU A 332 -10.75 31.64 2.67
CA LEU A 332 -10.51 33.05 2.36
C LEU A 332 -11.78 33.88 2.48
N HIS A 333 -11.64 35.21 2.63
CA HIS A 333 -12.75 36.13 2.90
C HIS A 333 -13.86 36.19 1.83
N ASN A 334 -13.56 35.73 0.61
CA ASN A 334 -14.46 35.73 -0.54
C ASN A 334 -15.04 34.34 -0.85
N LEU A 335 -15.14 33.46 0.16
CA LEU A 335 -15.59 32.06 0.04
C LEU A 335 -14.67 31.19 -0.85
N LYS A 336 -13.50 31.71 -1.22
CA LYS A 336 -12.46 30.93 -1.88
C LYS A 336 -11.67 30.11 -0.87
N VAL A 337 -10.90 29.18 -1.38
CA VAL A 337 -10.00 28.31 -0.64
C VAL A 337 -8.55 28.59 -1.04
N ALA A 338 -7.65 28.61 -0.07
CA ALA A 338 -6.23 28.48 -0.31
C ALA A 338 -5.76 27.07 0.07
N LEU A 339 -4.87 26.51 -0.75
CA LEU A 339 -4.20 25.24 -0.53
C LEU A 339 -2.72 25.51 -0.26
N ASP A 340 -2.27 25.10 0.93
CA ASP A 340 -0.88 25.15 1.35
C ASP A 340 -0.29 23.73 1.30
N VAL A 341 0.66 23.55 0.38
CA VAL A 341 1.34 22.29 0.09
C VAL A 341 2.73 22.32 0.71
N PRO A 342 3.04 21.45 1.69
CA PRO A 342 4.34 21.46 2.35
C PRO A 342 5.52 21.21 1.40
N LEU A 343 6.71 21.68 1.79
CA LEU A 343 7.96 21.39 1.07
C LEU A 343 8.19 19.89 0.92
N GLY A 344 8.56 19.45 -0.28
CA GLY A 344 8.80 18.04 -0.61
C GLY A 344 7.52 17.22 -0.85
N PHE A 345 6.35 17.87 -0.91
CA PHE A 345 5.08 17.24 -1.28
C PHE A 345 4.61 17.73 -2.66
N GLU A 346 4.02 16.81 -3.41
CA GLU A 346 3.17 17.11 -4.57
C GLU A 346 1.79 16.50 -4.31
N ILE A 347 0.73 17.22 -4.68
CA ILE A 347 -0.66 16.79 -4.52
C ILE A 347 -1.32 16.70 -5.88
N ARG A 348 -2.11 15.65 -6.08
CA ARG A 348 -3.08 15.55 -7.17
C ARG A 348 -4.49 15.35 -6.62
N LEU A 349 -5.36 16.33 -6.82
CA LEU A 349 -6.79 16.23 -6.54
C LEU A 349 -7.51 15.51 -7.69
N SER A 350 -8.54 14.72 -7.39
CA SER A 350 -9.48 14.28 -8.43
C SER A 350 -10.18 15.49 -9.06
N ARG A 351 -10.63 15.36 -10.31
CA ARG A 351 -11.26 16.49 -11.02
C ARG A 351 -12.46 17.06 -10.26
N GLY A 352 -13.37 16.19 -9.80
CA GLY A 352 -14.54 16.61 -9.04
C GLY A 352 -14.19 17.32 -7.73
N LEU A 353 -13.12 16.88 -7.04
CA LEU A 353 -12.67 17.53 -5.81
C LEU A 353 -12.01 18.88 -6.08
N ALA A 354 -11.22 19.01 -7.15
CA ALA A 354 -10.63 20.28 -7.58
C ALA A 354 -11.70 21.30 -7.96
N ASP A 355 -12.71 20.87 -8.72
CA ASP A 355 -13.86 21.71 -9.11
C ASP A 355 -14.64 22.19 -7.88
N MET A 356 -14.92 21.28 -6.94
CA MET A 356 -15.59 21.60 -5.68
C MET A 356 -14.82 22.64 -4.84
N LEU A 357 -13.50 22.49 -4.75
CA LEU A 357 -12.61 23.41 -4.02
C LEU A 357 -12.32 24.71 -4.81
N GLY A 358 -12.78 24.82 -6.06
CA GLY A 358 -12.65 26.01 -6.89
C GLY A 358 -11.33 26.16 -7.64
N PHE A 359 -10.55 25.08 -7.80
CA PHE A 359 -9.27 25.08 -8.52
C PHE A 359 -9.43 24.63 -9.97
N GLU A 360 -8.78 25.33 -10.91
CA GLU A 360 -8.77 24.92 -12.34
C GLU A 360 -7.84 23.74 -12.60
N LYS A 361 -6.76 23.65 -11.83
CA LYS A 361 -5.74 22.61 -11.92
C LYS A 361 -6.00 21.52 -10.89
N THR A 362 -5.56 20.31 -11.20
CA THR A 362 -5.62 19.16 -10.31
C THR A 362 -4.29 18.88 -9.60
N ASP A 363 -3.18 19.39 -10.13
CA ASP A 363 -1.82 19.07 -9.71
C ASP A 363 -1.15 20.29 -9.08
N PHE A 364 -0.52 20.09 -7.93
CA PHE A 364 0.10 21.14 -7.12
C PHE A 364 1.43 20.64 -6.55
N GLU A 365 2.52 21.33 -6.88
CA GLU A 365 3.83 21.15 -6.21
C GLU A 365 3.83 21.89 -4.86
N SER A 366 4.89 21.76 -4.06
CA SER A 366 5.04 22.51 -2.81
C SER A 366 4.84 24.02 -3.02
N GLY A 367 4.04 24.66 -2.17
CA GLY A 367 3.72 26.07 -2.28
C GLY A 367 2.31 26.42 -1.84
N TYR A 368 1.96 27.70 -2.01
CA TYR A 368 0.68 28.27 -1.61
C TYR A 368 -0.15 28.65 -2.85
N TYR A 369 -1.38 28.14 -2.94
CA TYR A 369 -2.24 28.30 -4.10
C TYR A 369 -3.62 28.79 -3.71
N GLU A 370 -4.10 29.85 -4.36
CA GLU A 370 -5.47 30.31 -4.20
C GLU A 370 -6.37 29.77 -5.32
N SER A 371 -7.56 29.30 -4.95
CA SER A 371 -8.59 28.88 -5.89
C SER A 371 -9.06 30.05 -6.75
N LYS A 372 -9.46 29.74 -7.99
CA LYS A 372 -10.01 30.75 -8.91
C LYS A 372 -11.47 31.03 -8.60
N TYR A 373 -12.22 29.98 -8.26
CA TYR A 373 -13.65 29.99 -7.98
C TYR A 373 -13.93 29.81 -6.48
N VAL A 374 -15.17 30.07 -6.07
CA VAL A 374 -15.62 29.88 -4.68
C VAL A 374 -15.82 28.39 -4.37
N LEU A 375 -15.69 28.02 -3.10
CA LEU A 375 -15.98 26.67 -2.62
C LEU A 375 -17.45 26.32 -2.85
N ASP A 376 -17.72 25.17 -3.48
CA ASP A 376 -19.07 24.67 -3.73
C ASP A 376 -19.40 23.46 -2.84
N LEU A 377 -20.08 23.72 -1.72
CA LEU A 377 -20.58 22.66 -0.84
C LEU A 377 -21.93 22.05 -1.29
N ASN A 378 -22.50 22.49 -2.42
CA ASN A 378 -23.76 21.94 -2.93
C ASN A 378 -23.57 20.77 -3.91
N ALA A 379 -22.34 20.25 -4.04
CA ALA A 379 -22.01 19.17 -4.98
C ALA A 379 -22.28 19.54 -6.46
N SER A 380 -22.35 20.83 -6.78
CA SER A 380 -22.76 21.36 -8.09
C SER A 380 -24.15 20.90 -8.56
N ILE A 381 -25.01 20.43 -7.65
CA ILE A 381 -26.40 20.06 -7.95
C ILE A 381 -27.27 21.31 -7.91
N THR A 382 -27.48 21.92 -9.09
CA THR A 382 -28.38 23.06 -9.26
C THR A 382 -29.79 22.65 -9.66
N GLU A 383 -29.94 21.47 -10.25
CA GLU A 383 -31.19 20.93 -10.78
C GLU A 383 -31.19 19.40 -10.70
N ILE A 384 -32.38 18.83 -10.60
CA ILE A 384 -32.61 17.39 -10.53
C ILE A 384 -33.42 16.96 -11.75
N PHE A 385 -32.88 16.01 -12.49
CA PHE A 385 -33.53 15.39 -13.65
C PHE A 385 -34.32 14.16 -13.19
N VAL A 386 -35.64 14.20 -13.41
CA VAL A 386 -36.59 13.14 -13.03
C VAL A 386 -36.88 12.28 -14.25
N TYR A 387 -36.44 11.03 -14.23
CA TYR A 387 -36.71 10.05 -15.27
C TYR A 387 -37.80 9.09 -14.81
N CYS A 388 -38.63 8.65 -15.74
CA CYS A 388 -39.73 7.74 -15.44
C CYS A 388 -39.86 6.66 -16.51
N ASN A 389 -39.83 5.38 -16.12
CA ASN A 389 -39.76 4.27 -17.07
C ASN A 389 -41.02 4.07 -17.94
N ILE A 390 -42.14 4.71 -17.58
CA ILE A 390 -43.40 4.66 -18.33
C ILE A 390 -43.56 5.80 -19.34
N VAL A 391 -42.68 6.81 -19.31
CA VAL A 391 -42.63 7.89 -20.30
C VAL A 391 -42.02 7.36 -21.59
N GLU A 392 -42.65 7.65 -22.73
CA GLU A 392 -42.05 7.40 -24.04
C GLU A 392 -40.85 8.32 -24.25
N SER A 393 -39.72 7.75 -24.70
CA SER A 393 -38.51 8.56 -24.89
C SER A 393 -38.75 9.65 -25.94
N HIS A 394 -38.41 10.89 -25.59
CA HIS A 394 -38.58 12.04 -26.46
C HIS A 394 -37.26 12.83 -26.57
N PRO A 395 -37.13 13.73 -27.57
CA PRO A 395 -35.96 14.58 -27.68
C PRO A 395 -35.76 15.45 -26.43
N VAL A 396 -34.53 15.48 -25.93
CA VAL A 396 -34.06 16.31 -24.81
C VAL A 396 -32.66 16.80 -25.14
N GLY A 397 -32.54 18.07 -25.53
CA GLY A 397 -31.27 18.63 -26.02
C GLY A 397 -30.80 17.90 -27.27
N ASP A 398 -29.59 17.34 -27.22
CA ASP A 398 -28.94 16.53 -28.25
C ASP A 398 -29.18 15.01 -28.09
N SER A 399 -30.03 14.60 -27.14
CA SER A 399 -30.29 13.19 -26.82
C SER A 399 -31.79 12.84 -26.88
N VAL A 400 -32.12 11.56 -26.75
CA VAL A 400 -33.50 11.05 -26.66
C VAL A 400 -33.64 10.26 -25.36
N SER A 401 -34.60 10.64 -24.51
CA SER A 401 -34.65 10.16 -23.12
C SER A 401 -36.08 10.17 -22.55
N PRO A 402 -36.44 9.26 -21.63
CA PRO A 402 -37.72 9.27 -20.91
C PRO A 402 -37.69 10.26 -19.72
N LEU A 403 -37.37 11.53 -20.01
CA LEU A 403 -37.24 12.59 -19.00
C LEU A 403 -38.61 13.18 -18.67
N LEU A 404 -39.10 12.96 -17.46
CA LEU A 404 -40.40 13.46 -17.03
C LEU A 404 -40.37 14.94 -16.62
N ARG A 405 -39.31 15.38 -15.93
CA ARG A 405 -39.19 16.77 -15.45
C ARG A 405 -37.75 17.15 -15.08
N ILE A 406 -37.47 18.46 -15.14
CA ILE A 406 -36.30 19.08 -14.48
C ILE A 406 -36.80 19.92 -13.30
N ILE A 407 -36.25 19.69 -12.12
CA ILE A 407 -36.58 20.39 -10.89
C ILE A 407 -35.42 21.33 -10.56
N PRO A 408 -35.58 22.66 -10.66
CA PRO A 408 -34.56 23.59 -10.19
C PRO A 408 -34.47 23.54 -8.65
N CYS A 409 -33.25 23.45 -8.14
CA CYS A 409 -32.94 23.45 -6.70
C CYS A 409 -32.34 24.77 -6.21
N ILE A 410 -32.02 25.67 -7.14
CA ILE A 410 -31.48 27.01 -6.88
C ILE A 410 -32.52 27.82 -6.07
N ASN A 411 -32.07 28.44 -4.97
CA ASN A 411 -32.86 29.29 -4.06
C ASN A 411 -33.87 28.61 -3.11
N GLU A 412 -34.02 27.29 -3.15
CA GLU A 412 -34.79 26.60 -2.10
C GLU A 412 -34.07 26.76 -0.74
N LYS A 413 -34.77 27.15 0.32
CA LYS A 413 -34.18 27.32 1.67
C LYS A 413 -34.73 26.33 2.68
N GLU A 414 -35.79 25.63 2.31
CA GLU A 414 -36.50 24.69 3.17
C GLU A 414 -35.80 23.32 3.16
N GLU A 415 -35.88 22.59 4.28
CA GLU A 415 -35.27 21.25 4.41
C GLU A 415 -35.87 20.22 3.43
N GLN A 416 -37.04 20.51 2.86
CA GLN A 416 -37.70 19.73 1.84
C GLN A 416 -38.03 20.61 0.64
N ILE A 417 -37.85 20.06 -0.56
CA ILE A 417 -38.29 20.66 -1.81
C ILE A 417 -39.68 20.11 -2.09
N VAL A 418 -40.71 20.93 -1.93
CA VAL A 418 -42.09 20.61 -2.29
C VAL A 418 -42.49 21.43 -3.51
N LYS A 419 -42.83 20.75 -4.61
CA LYS A 419 -43.27 21.40 -5.85
C LYS A 419 -44.60 20.82 -6.30
N GLN A 420 -45.58 21.71 -6.47
CA GLN A 420 -46.86 21.42 -7.12
C GLN A 420 -46.89 22.14 -8.47
N TYR A 421 -47.23 21.42 -9.54
CA TYR A 421 -47.25 21.94 -10.89
C TYR A 421 -48.68 22.22 -11.32
N GLU A 422 -49.06 23.50 -11.39
CA GLU A 422 -50.38 23.92 -11.89
C GLU A 422 -50.62 23.51 -13.35
N ARG A 423 -49.54 23.42 -14.13
CA ARG A 423 -49.54 22.96 -15.53
C ARG A 423 -48.48 21.87 -15.71
N PRO A 424 -48.81 20.60 -15.41
CA PRO A 424 -47.90 19.49 -15.65
C PRO A 424 -47.54 19.40 -17.14
N LEU A 425 -46.30 18.99 -17.43
CA LEU A 425 -45.92 18.59 -18.79
C LEU A 425 -46.33 17.13 -18.94
N TYR A 426 -47.12 16.84 -19.98
CA TYR A 426 -47.61 15.52 -20.29
C TYR A 426 -46.82 14.91 -21.43
N PHE A 427 -46.49 13.63 -21.30
CA PHE A 427 -45.75 12.85 -22.30
C PHE A 427 -46.47 11.54 -22.58
N PRO A 428 -46.45 11.04 -23.83
CA PRO A 428 -47.06 9.76 -24.18
C PRO A 428 -46.55 8.59 -23.33
N LEU A 429 -47.42 7.63 -23.05
CA LEU A 429 -47.05 6.42 -22.34
C LEU A 429 -46.30 5.43 -23.25
N ARG A 430 -45.16 4.95 -22.77
CA ARG A 430 -44.36 3.89 -23.41
C ARG A 430 -45.07 2.53 -23.46
N LYS A 431 -45.97 2.26 -22.51
CA LYS A 431 -46.62 0.94 -22.33
C LYS A 431 -48.11 1.08 -22.08
N LYS A 432 -48.90 0.20 -22.70
CA LYS A 432 -50.36 0.11 -22.50
C LYS A 432 -50.77 -0.63 -21.22
N ARG A 433 -49.83 -1.32 -20.57
CA ARG A 433 -50.05 -1.98 -19.27
C ARG A 433 -48.88 -1.64 -18.35
N VAL A 434 -49.20 -1.09 -17.19
CA VAL A 434 -48.22 -0.65 -16.19
C VAL A 434 -48.49 -1.38 -14.88
N GLU A 435 -47.53 -2.18 -14.45
CA GLU A 435 -47.57 -2.91 -13.16
C GLU A 435 -46.65 -2.27 -12.12
N CYS A 436 -45.55 -1.68 -12.59
CA CYS A 436 -44.59 -0.98 -11.76
C CYS A 436 -44.10 0.29 -12.45
N VAL A 437 -43.98 1.36 -11.68
CA VAL A 437 -43.38 2.62 -12.12
C VAL A 437 -42.02 2.76 -11.42
N GLU A 438 -41.01 3.15 -12.18
CA GLU A 438 -39.66 3.42 -11.67
C GLU A 438 -39.33 4.89 -11.89
N ILE A 439 -38.80 5.53 -10.85
CA ILE A 439 -38.35 6.92 -10.86
C ILE A 439 -36.85 6.93 -10.58
N ALA A 440 -36.11 7.67 -11.41
CA ALA A 440 -34.70 7.95 -11.19
C ALA A 440 -34.46 9.47 -11.12
N LEU A 441 -33.77 9.91 -10.07
CA LEU A 441 -33.38 11.30 -9.82
C LEU A 441 -31.87 11.43 -10.04
N ARG A 442 -31.50 12.20 -11.06
CA ARG A 442 -30.10 12.34 -11.48
C ARG A 442 -29.65 13.80 -11.50
N THR A 443 -28.35 13.99 -11.35
CA THR A 443 -27.67 15.27 -11.60
C THR A 443 -27.65 15.61 -13.10
N SER A 444 -27.20 16.82 -13.45
CA SER A 444 -26.97 17.22 -14.85
C SER A 444 -25.89 16.39 -15.56
N THR A 445 -24.97 15.77 -14.82
CA THR A 445 -23.97 14.83 -15.34
C THR A 445 -24.51 13.42 -15.53
N GLY A 446 -25.77 13.15 -15.12
CA GLY A 446 -26.42 11.85 -15.23
C GLY A 446 -26.14 10.91 -14.05
N GLU A 447 -25.43 11.35 -13.02
CA GLU A 447 -25.17 10.55 -11.81
C GLU A 447 -26.41 10.47 -10.91
N ILE A 448 -26.54 9.37 -10.16
CA ILE A 448 -27.61 9.20 -9.18
C ILE A 448 -27.32 10.08 -7.95
N ILE A 449 -28.33 10.82 -7.49
CA ILE A 449 -28.20 11.68 -6.32
C ILE A 449 -28.21 10.84 -5.04
N THR A 450 -27.28 11.08 -4.11
CA THR A 450 -27.28 10.41 -2.81
C THR A 450 -27.83 11.33 -1.73
N PHE A 451 -29.11 11.20 -1.40
CA PHE A 451 -29.73 11.97 -0.32
C PHE A 451 -29.21 11.52 1.06
N THR A 452 -28.97 12.47 1.97
CA THR A 452 -28.55 12.15 3.36
C THR A 452 -29.72 11.74 4.25
N THR A 453 -30.94 12.15 3.85
CA THR A 453 -32.19 11.92 4.56
C THR A 453 -33.27 11.48 3.59
N GLY A 454 -34.33 10.89 4.12
CA GLY A 454 -35.40 10.26 3.34
C GLY A 454 -35.71 8.90 3.92
N LYS A 455 -36.97 8.65 4.29
CA LYS A 455 -37.38 7.35 4.81
C LYS A 455 -37.40 6.34 3.66
N THR A 456 -36.49 5.36 3.70
CA THR A 456 -36.66 4.06 3.04
C THR A 456 -37.59 3.16 3.84
#